data_AF-A0A7G9G942-F1
#
_entry.id   AF-A0A7G9G942-F1
#
_cell.length_a   1.000
_cell.length_b   1.000
_cell.length_c   1.000
_cell.angle_alpha   90.00
_cell.angle_beta   90.00
_cell.angle_gamma   90.00
#
_symmetry.space_group_name_H-M   'P 1'
#
loop_
_entity.id
_entity.type
_entity.pdbx_description
1 polymer ?
#
loop_
_entity_poly.entity_id
_entity_poly.type
_entity_poly.pdbx_seq_one_letter_code
_entity_poly.pdbx_strand_id
1 'polypeptide(L)'
;MQTDSMTEIIFDFFASQIEFGCYKEGGALPSISHISRQFQVSALTVRTALARLRERGYIETRERVPATVIYQPAGHADQQNVPSFLARKEGINDICRFSGIVFNPIIRFYFQNLDLAAIKKFRRQLKKASDFPVRQITHFYAVTMQSMENPLALNLHWEVVRYLRLPYLQHSAGSGQIASQAAQQLDQVLALILKGSPGAAADKMLEYNSRITKLFLQNRFDELDGGPAAEQLPFRWQIYRDHPQLCYTLATKIMSRISRQIYHPGQLLPSCQAMAREFGVSQITMRRTLELLSDMRSTVTINGVGTKIAPKNNPELPNFAHPQIQKSLLLSLRAMRLCAITCKDLAIHVLSPMDADSFRPLIHLLQEHIRDRAYYLTAETCLRFIGDNSPSAFIREVCSQLYHLLLWGHALRAFIQQSPVCSTYEAAAAGLLEKIRNQDISGFASLLSELFFSMEAYTGDIFLHIGLEIR
;
A
#
# COMPACT_ATOMS: atom_id res chain seq x y z
N MET A 1 -7.00 8.17 -20.28
CA MET A 1 -5.71 8.18 -19.55
C MET A 1 -6.04 8.35 -18.07
N GLN A 2 -5.85 7.32 -17.26
CA GLN A 2 -6.05 7.40 -15.81
C GLN A 2 -4.95 8.26 -15.20
N THR A 3 -5.34 9.40 -14.63
CA THR A 3 -4.44 10.33 -13.94
C THR A 3 -4.22 9.84 -12.51
N ASP A 4 -3.67 8.64 -12.33
CA ASP A 4 -3.48 8.02 -11.00
C ASP A 4 -2.48 8.82 -10.16
N SER A 5 -2.98 9.79 -9.42
CA SER A 5 -2.22 10.68 -8.55
C SER A 5 -2.92 10.83 -7.20
N MET A 6 -2.19 11.19 -6.15
CA MET A 6 -2.80 11.52 -4.83
C MET A 6 -3.91 12.58 -4.95
N THR A 7 -3.89 13.39 -6.00
CA THR A 7 -4.98 14.30 -6.37
C THR A 7 -6.32 13.58 -6.54
N GLU A 8 -6.34 12.39 -7.15
CA GLU A 8 -7.53 11.57 -7.33
C GLU A 8 -8.08 11.04 -6.01
N ILE A 9 -7.22 10.56 -5.11
CA ILE A 9 -7.63 10.15 -3.75
C ILE A 9 -8.32 11.32 -3.04
N ILE A 10 -7.70 12.50 -3.08
CA ILE A 10 -8.23 13.69 -2.38
C ILE A 10 -9.56 14.11 -3.01
N PHE A 11 -9.64 14.13 -4.35
CA PHE A 11 -10.88 14.42 -5.07
C PHE A 11 -11.97 13.41 -4.69
N ASP A 12 -11.73 12.10 -4.82
CA ASP A 12 -12.75 11.07 -4.58
C ASP A 12 -13.18 11.04 -3.11
N PHE A 13 -12.24 11.28 -2.19
CA PHE A 13 -12.52 11.41 -0.76
C PHE A 13 -13.50 12.55 -0.49
N PHE A 14 -13.20 13.77 -0.97
CA PHE A 14 -14.07 14.93 -0.71
C PHE A 14 -15.36 14.89 -1.52
N ALA A 15 -15.32 14.46 -2.78
CA ALA A 15 -16.52 14.30 -3.61
C ALA A 15 -17.51 13.35 -2.93
N SER A 16 -17.04 12.18 -2.47
CA SER A 16 -17.90 11.25 -1.73
C SER A 16 -18.47 11.93 -0.46
N GLN A 17 -17.63 12.58 0.34
CA GLN A 17 -18.11 13.23 1.59
C GLN A 17 -19.14 14.34 1.31
N ILE A 18 -19.05 15.05 0.19
CA ILE A 18 -20.01 16.07 -0.23
C ILE A 18 -21.32 15.42 -0.72
N GLU A 19 -21.23 14.42 -1.60
CA GLU A 19 -22.39 13.71 -2.17
C GLU A 19 -23.27 13.08 -1.08
N PHE A 20 -22.64 12.58 0.00
CA PHE A 20 -23.32 11.94 1.11
C PHE A 20 -23.61 12.90 2.29
N GLY A 21 -23.49 14.21 2.09
CA GLY A 21 -23.97 15.20 3.06
C GLY A 21 -23.09 15.39 4.30
N CYS A 22 -21.88 14.81 4.35
CA CYS A 22 -20.89 15.09 5.41
C CYS A 22 -20.42 16.55 5.37
N TYR A 23 -20.43 17.14 4.17
CA TYR A 23 -20.30 18.57 3.95
C TYR A 23 -21.56 19.07 3.25
N LYS A 24 -22.38 19.85 3.96
CA LYS A 24 -23.62 20.44 3.44
C LYS A 24 -23.30 21.67 2.59
N GLU A 25 -24.22 22.02 1.69
CA GLU A 25 -24.19 23.28 0.94
C GLU A 25 -23.97 24.48 1.89
N GLY A 26 -23.13 25.43 1.48
CA GLY A 26 -22.69 26.56 2.29
C GLY A 26 -21.61 26.21 3.34
N GLY A 27 -21.37 24.92 3.61
CA GLY A 27 -20.32 24.45 4.49
C GLY A 27 -18.91 24.63 3.90
N ALA A 28 -17.92 24.85 4.77
CA ALA A 28 -16.52 25.01 4.36
C ALA A 28 -15.75 23.68 4.42
N LEU A 29 -14.96 23.41 3.38
CA LEU A 29 -13.93 22.37 3.41
C LEU A 29 -12.74 22.79 4.31
N PRO A 30 -11.94 21.82 4.80
CA PRO A 30 -10.73 22.13 5.55
C PRO A 30 -9.73 22.94 4.72
N SER A 31 -8.86 23.71 5.40
CA SER A 31 -7.84 24.52 4.71
C SER A 31 -6.83 23.66 3.95
N ILE A 32 -6.19 24.22 2.93
CA ILE A 32 -5.14 23.54 2.15
C ILE A 32 -4.05 22.98 3.07
N SER A 33 -3.61 23.74 4.08
CA SER A 33 -2.61 23.29 5.05
C SER A 33 -3.09 22.07 5.87
N HIS A 34 -4.37 22.04 6.23
CA HIS A 34 -4.95 20.89 6.92
C HIS A 34 -4.98 19.66 6.01
N ILE A 35 -5.45 19.80 4.77
CA ILE A 35 -5.54 18.70 3.80
C ILE A 35 -4.14 18.17 3.46
N SER A 36 -3.16 19.06 3.20
CA SER A 36 -1.77 18.67 2.94
C SER A 36 -1.19 17.81 4.06
N ARG A 37 -1.46 18.20 5.32
CA ARG A 37 -1.02 17.42 6.48
C ARG A 37 -1.74 16.08 6.58
N GLN A 38 -3.06 16.09 6.36
CA GLN A 38 -3.90 14.89 6.42
C GLN A 38 -3.43 13.80 5.47
N PHE A 39 -3.13 14.16 4.22
CA PHE A 39 -2.76 13.24 3.15
C PHE A 39 -1.24 13.12 2.92
N GLN A 40 -0.41 13.88 3.68
CA GLN A 40 1.04 13.98 3.49
C GLN A 40 1.45 14.36 2.06
N VAL A 41 0.82 15.38 1.50
CA VAL A 41 1.10 15.85 0.13
C VAL A 41 1.42 17.34 0.08
N SER A 42 2.04 17.76 -1.03
CA SER A 42 2.29 19.17 -1.29
C SER A 42 1.00 20.00 -1.37
N ALA A 43 1.09 21.29 -1.07
CA ALA A 43 -0.03 22.22 -1.25
C ALA A 43 -0.50 22.29 -2.72
N LEU A 44 0.41 22.07 -3.68
CA LEU A 44 0.07 22.02 -5.10
C LEU A 44 -0.87 20.86 -5.40
N THR A 45 -0.56 19.65 -4.90
CA THR A 45 -1.41 18.45 -5.07
C THR A 45 -2.83 18.68 -4.56
N VAL A 46 -2.97 19.35 -3.41
CA VAL A 46 -4.26 19.73 -2.84
C VAL A 46 -4.98 20.75 -3.72
N ARG A 47 -4.28 21.80 -4.18
CA ARG A 47 -4.86 22.82 -5.08
C ARG A 47 -5.39 22.19 -6.37
N THR A 48 -4.66 21.24 -6.95
CA THR A 48 -5.12 20.50 -8.13
C THR A 48 -6.40 19.70 -7.84
N ALA A 49 -6.49 19.05 -6.68
CA ALA A 49 -7.69 18.30 -6.30
C ALA A 49 -8.91 19.22 -6.09
N LEU A 50 -8.71 20.35 -5.41
CA LEU A 50 -9.75 21.36 -5.22
C LEU A 50 -10.18 22.00 -6.55
N ALA A 51 -9.24 22.27 -7.47
CA ALA A 51 -9.56 22.78 -8.80
C ALA A 51 -10.48 21.81 -9.55
N ARG A 52 -10.21 20.50 -9.47
CA ARG A 52 -11.04 19.47 -10.08
C ARG A 52 -12.42 19.33 -9.42
N LEU A 53 -12.51 19.44 -8.10
CA LEU A 53 -13.81 19.49 -7.39
C LEU A 53 -14.65 20.68 -7.86
N ARG A 54 -14.01 21.85 -8.07
CA ARG A 54 -14.67 23.04 -8.60
C ARG A 54 -15.15 22.84 -10.05
N GLU A 55 -14.30 22.30 -10.92
CA GLU A 55 -14.66 21.99 -12.31
C GLU A 55 -15.84 21.02 -12.42
N ARG A 56 -15.97 20.11 -11.46
CA ARG A 56 -17.09 19.16 -11.34
C ARG A 56 -18.32 19.72 -10.61
N GLY A 57 -18.28 20.99 -10.19
CA GLY A 57 -19.42 21.66 -9.56
C GLY A 57 -19.66 21.31 -8.09
N TYR A 58 -18.69 20.71 -7.39
CA TYR A 58 -18.86 20.38 -5.97
C TYR A 58 -18.66 21.59 -5.04
N ILE A 59 -17.72 22.47 -5.39
CA ILE A 59 -17.28 23.59 -4.54
C ILE A 59 -17.07 24.87 -5.33
N GLU A 60 -17.14 26.00 -4.62
CA GLU A 60 -16.61 27.29 -5.06
C GLU A 60 -15.32 27.61 -4.27
N THR A 61 -14.37 28.29 -4.93
CA THR A 61 -13.13 28.76 -4.31
C THR A 61 -13.02 30.27 -4.46
N ARG A 62 -12.75 31.00 -3.36
CA ARG A 62 -12.47 32.45 -3.37
C ARG A 62 -11.07 32.71 -2.80
N GLU A 63 -10.45 33.82 -3.18
CA GLU A 63 -9.14 34.17 -2.61
C GLU A 63 -9.22 34.34 -1.09
N ARG A 64 -8.27 33.72 -0.38
CA ARG A 64 -8.10 33.81 1.09
C ARG A 64 -9.29 33.29 1.92
N VAL A 65 -10.23 32.57 1.32
CA VAL A 65 -11.36 31.92 2.00
C VAL A 65 -11.28 30.40 1.78
N PRO A 66 -11.61 29.55 2.77
CA PRO A 66 -11.76 28.12 2.55
C PRO A 66 -12.76 27.80 1.43
N ALA A 67 -12.56 26.69 0.72
CA ALA A 67 -13.50 26.27 -0.31
C ALA A 67 -14.89 26.00 0.29
N THR A 68 -15.94 26.51 -0.36
CA THR A 68 -17.33 26.38 0.10
C THR A 68 -18.07 25.37 -0.78
N VAL A 69 -18.82 24.47 -0.16
CA VAL A 69 -19.64 23.48 -0.88
C VAL A 69 -20.84 24.16 -1.51
N ILE A 70 -21.03 23.94 -2.82
CA ILE A 70 -22.18 24.44 -3.60
C ILE A 70 -23.04 23.29 -4.14
N TYR A 71 -22.61 22.05 -3.91
CA TYR A 71 -23.34 20.87 -4.35
C TYR A 71 -24.63 20.69 -3.56
N GLN A 72 -25.74 20.60 -4.27
CA GLN A 72 -27.03 20.19 -3.74
C GLN A 72 -27.28 18.73 -4.14
N PRO A 73 -27.37 17.79 -3.19
CA PRO A 73 -27.76 16.43 -3.51
C PRO A 73 -29.16 16.44 -4.13
N ALA A 74 -29.29 16.00 -5.39
CA ALA A 74 -30.60 15.65 -5.91
C ALA A 74 -31.19 14.57 -4.99
N GLY A 75 -32.49 14.61 -4.71
CA GLY A 75 -33.15 13.64 -3.81
C GLY A 75 -33.03 12.16 -4.21
N HIS A 76 -32.33 11.85 -5.31
CA HIS A 76 -32.08 10.50 -5.84
C HIS A 76 -30.56 10.19 -5.96
N ALA A 77 -29.68 11.03 -5.38
CA ALA A 77 -28.23 10.86 -5.44
C ALA A 77 -27.74 9.54 -4.81
N ASP A 78 -28.47 8.99 -3.83
CA ASP A 78 -28.17 7.66 -3.27
C ASP A 78 -28.44 6.56 -4.31
N GLN A 79 -29.58 6.62 -5.03
CA GLN A 79 -29.96 5.63 -6.05
C GLN A 79 -29.00 5.60 -7.25
N GLN A 80 -28.50 6.76 -7.71
CA GLN A 80 -27.54 6.82 -8.83
C GLN A 80 -26.18 6.18 -8.49
N ASN A 81 -25.86 6.09 -7.20
CA ASN A 81 -24.59 5.60 -6.70
C ASN A 81 -24.62 4.11 -6.29
N VAL A 82 -25.80 3.51 -6.15
CA VAL A 82 -26.01 2.09 -5.82
C VAL A 82 -25.25 1.14 -6.76
N PRO A 83 -25.32 1.26 -8.11
CA PRO A 83 -24.62 0.33 -8.99
C PRO A 83 -23.10 0.34 -8.78
N SER A 84 -22.52 1.53 -8.56
CA SER A 84 -21.09 1.68 -8.29
C SER A 84 -20.70 1.07 -6.94
N PHE A 85 -21.55 1.17 -5.91
CA PHE A 85 -21.30 0.52 -4.63
C PHE A 85 -21.40 -1.02 -4.73
N LEU A 86 -22.44 -1.53 -5.39
CA LEU A 86 -22.64 -2.97 -5.62
C LEU A 86 -21.53 -3.59 -6.48
N ALA A 87 -20.96 -2.83 -7.41
CA ALA A 87 -19.78 -3.22 -8.19
C ALA A 87 -18.55 -3.51 -7.30
N ARG A 88 -18.54 -3.14 -6.03
CA ARG A 88 -17.40 -3.37 -5.11
C ARG A 88 -17.69 -4.41 -4.05
N LYS A 89 -18.87 -5.04 -4.06
CA LYS A 89 -19.37 -5.94 -3.01
C LYS A 89 -18.36 -7.02 -2.64
N GLU A 90 -17.81 -7.73 -3.63
CA GLU A 90 -16.83 -8.79 -3.37
C GLU A 90 -15.55 -8.26 -2.74
N GLY A 91 -14.96 -7.20 -3.32
CA GLY A 91 -13.73 -6.62 -2.76
C GLY A 91 -13.94 -5.98 -1.40
N ILE A 92 -15.11 -5.39 -1.12
CA ILE A 92 -15.45 -4.86 0.21
C ILE A 92 -15.51 -6.00 1.23
N ASN A 93 -16.20 -7.10 0.90
CA ASN A 93 -16.28 -8.26 1.78
C ASN A 93 -14.90 -8.88 2.04
N ASP A 94 -14.06 -8.99 1.00
CA ASP A 94 -12.70 -9.48 1.11
C ASP A 94 -11.84 -8.57 2.03
N ILE A 95 -11.86 -7.25 1.80
CA ILE A 95 -11.16 -6.28 2.66
C ILE A 95 -11.65 -6.38 4.10
N CYS A 96 -12.95 -6.37 4.36
CA CYS A 96 -13.49 -6.46 5.72
C CYS A 96 -13.08 -7.75 6.45
N ARG A 97 -12.87 -8.84 5.70
CA ARG A 97 -12.46 -10.12 6.26
C ARG A 97 -10.96 -10.18 6.53
N PHE A 98 -10.13 -9.62 5.65
CA PHE A 98 -8.69 -9.89 5.64
C PHE A 98 -7.81 -8.67 5.95
N SER A 99 -8.34 -7.44 5.93
CA SER A 99 -7.53 -6.23 6.15
C SER A 99 -6.85 -6.22 7.52
N GLY A 100 -7.45 -6.85 8.52
CA GLY A 100 -6.87 -6.98 9.86
C GLY A 100 -5.50 -7.67 9.87
N ILE A 101 -5.24 -8.63 8.97
CA ILE A 101 -3.94 -9.32 8.89
C ILE A 101 -2.81 -8.36 8.51
N VAL A 102 -3.13 -7.29 7.77
CA VAL A 102 -2.16 -6.26 7.37
C VAL A 102 -2.16 -5.10 8.37
N PHE A 103 -3.32 -4.54 8.69
CA PHE A 103 -3.40 -3.32 9.48
C PHE A 103 -3.21 -3.54 10.98
N ASN A 104 -3.56 -4.69 11.54
CA ASN A 104 -3.43 -4.93 12.98
C ASN A 104 -1.97 -4.88 13.47
N PRO A 105 -1.01 -5.60 12.84
CA PRO A 105 0.39 -5.49 13.24
C PRO A 105 0.95 -4.08 13.00
N ILE A 106 0.52 -3.38 11.95
CA ILE A 106 0.86 -1.97 11.70
C ILE A 106 0.40 -1.11 12.88
N ILE A 107 -0.90 -1.14 13.22
CA ILE A 107 -1.48 -0.38 14.33
C ILE A 107 -0.72 -0.67 15.62
N ARG A 108 -0.50 -1.95 15.94
CA ARG A 108 0.16 -2.37 17.19
C ARG A 108 1.61 -1.89 17.26
N PHE A 109 2.37 -2.01 16.18
CA PHE A 109 3.76 -1.56 16.10
C PHE A 109 3.87 -0.05 16.34
N TYR A 110 2.98 0.73 15.72
CA TYR A 110 3.09 2.18 15.74
C TYR A 110 2.36 2.85 16.90
N PHE A 111 1.38 2.19 17.53
CA PHE A 111 0.77 2.67 18.77
C PHE A 111 1.80 2.81 19.89
N GLN A 112 2.88 2.02 19.84
CA GLN A 112 4.00 2.13 20.77
C GLN A 112 4.82 3.43 20.60
N ASN A 113 4.73 4.08 19.44
CA ASN A 113 5.57 5.22 19.05
C ASN A 113 4.74 6.48 18.69
N LEU A 114 3.53 6.61 19.24
CA LEU A 114 2.63 7.73 18.92
C LEU A 114 3.11 9.07 19.49
N ASP A 115 2.92 10.14 18.71
CA ASP A 115 2.99 11.51 19.21
C ASP A 115 1.77 11.80 20.10
N LEU A 116 1.97 11.73 21.41
CA LEU A 116 0.93 12.02 22.40
C LEU A 116 0.39 13.46 22.30
N ALA A 117 1.15 14.43 21.79
CA ALA A 117 0.68 15.80 21.60
C ALA A 117 -0.33 15.86 20.43
N ALA A 118 -0.03 15.19 19.32
CA ALA A 118 -0.97 15.02 18.21
C ALA A 118 -2.26 14.30 18.66
N ILE A 119 -2.15 13.23 19.44
CA ILE A 119 -3.30 12.49 19.98
C ILE A 119 -4.15 13.36 20.92
N LYS A 120 -3.52 14.13 21.83
CA LYS A 120 -4.24 15.10 22.69
C LYS A 120 -4.98 16.15 21.87
N LYS A 121 -4.36 16.67 20.80
CA LYS A 121 -4.98 17.63 19.89
C LYS A 121 -6.18 17.01 19.16
N PHE A 122 -6.02 15.80 18.62
CA PHE A 122 -7.10 15.06 17.96
C PHE A 122 -8.29 14.82 18.90
N ARG A 123 -8.05 14.33 20.13
CA ARG A 123 -9.12 14.10 21.11
C ARG A 123 -9.89 15.37 21.46
N ARG A 124 -9.21 16.52 21.54
CA ARG A 124 -9.87 17.84 21.75
C ARG A 124 -10.74 18.25 20.57
N GLN A 125 -10.31 17.98 19.34
CA GLN A 125 -11.09 18.25 18.13
C GLN A 125 -12.30 17.34 18.03
N LEU A 126 -12.17 16.08 18.43
CA LEU A 126 -13.26 15.10 18.43
C LEU A 126 -14.41 15.53 19.35
N LYS A 127 -14.12 16.07 20.53
CA LYS A 127 -15.13 16.64 21.45
C LYS A 127 -15.92 17.82 20.89
N LYS A 128 -15.39 18.51 19.86
CA LYS A 128 -16.02 19.68 19.22
C LYS A 128 -16.78 19.32 17.93
N ALA A 129 -16.56 18.13 17.38
CA ALA A 129 -17.14 17.69 16.12
C ALA A 129 -18.39 16.85 16.41
N SER A 130 -19.58 17.42 16.17
CA SER A 130 -20.81 16.64 16.14
C SER A 130 -20.98 15.94 14.78
N ASP A 131 -21.58 14.76 14.82
CA ASP A 131 -22.39 14.16 13.75
C ASP A 131 -21.76 13.18 12.73
N PHE A 132 -20.44 12.93 12.70
CA PHE A 132 -19.88 11.98 11.69
C PHE A 132 -18.78 10.99 12.18
N PRO A 133 -19.14 9.91 12.90
CA PRO A 133 -18.17 8.98 13.51
C PRO A 133 -17.29 8.20 12.52
N VAL A 134 -17.81 7.86 11.34
CA VAL A 134 -17.03 7.21 10.27
C VAL A 134 -15.88 8.11 9.78
N ARG A 135 -16.14 9.42 9.66
CA ARG A 135 -15.12 10.43 9.33
C ARG A 135 -14.10 10.56 10.46
N GLN A 136 -14.54 10.50 11.72
CA GLN A 136 -13.65 10.56 12.89
C GLN A 136 -12.70 9.36 12.94
N ILE A 137 -13.17 8.14 12.68
CA ILE A 137 -12.32 6.93 12.63
C ILE A 137 -11.31 7.03 11.49
N THR A 138 -11.78 7.43 10.30
CA THR A 138 -10.90 7.62 9.13
C THR A 138 -9.80 8.64 9.43
N HIS A 139 -10.13 9.73 10.10
CA HIS A 139 -9.17 10.76 10.49
C HIS A 139 -8.25 10.30 11.61
N PHE A 140 -8.75 9.53 12.59
CA PHE A 140 -7.92 8.95 13.64
C PHE A 140 -6.81 8.08 13.06
N TYR A 141 -7.17 7.17 12.14
CA TYR A 141 -6.18 6.34 11.46
C TYR A 141 -5.13 7.18 10.74
N ALA A 142 -5.55 8.17 9.96
CA ALA A 142 -4.61 9.07 9.28
C ALA A 142 -3.67 9.79 10.26
N VAL A 143 -4.17 10.27 11.39
CA VAL A 143 -3.34 10.94 12.42
C VAL A 143 -2.35 9.96 13.07
N THR A 144 -2.79 8.74 13.41
CA THR A 144 -1.89 7.71 13.97
C THR A 144 -0.86 7.23 12.96
N MET A 145 -1.21 7.23 11.67
CA MET A 145 -0.34 6.83 10.57
C MET A 145 0.65 7.91 10.16
N GLN A 146 0.37 9.18 10.46
CA GLN A 146 1.27 10.28 10.11
C GLN A 146 2.63 10.21 10.82
N SER A 147 2.68 9.66 12.04
CA SER A 147 3.92 9.49 12.78
C SER A 147 4.75 8.28 12.34
N MET A 148 4.27 7.48 11.38
CA MET A 148 4.88 6.18 11.03
C MET A 148 6.13 6.29 10.14
N GLU A 149 6.49 7.50 9.67
CA GLU A 149 7.54 7.73 8.66
C GLU A 149 7.47 6.73 7.47
N ASN A 150 6.28 6.21 7.16
CA ASN A 150 6.07 5.22 6.13
C ASN A 150 4.87 5.63 5.25
N PRO A 151 5.11 6.37 4.15
CA PRO A 151 4.03 6.88 3.31
C PRO A 151 3.23 5.77 2.62
N LEU A 152 3.79 4.56 2.48
CA LEU A 152 3.10 3.40 1.89
C LEU A 152 1.94 2.93 2.78
N ALA A 153 2.13 2.87 4.10
CA ALA A 153 1.10 2.44 5.04
C ALA A 153 -0.10 3.41 5.04
N LEU A 154 0.19 4.71 5.08
CA LEU A 154 -0.84 5.75 5.02
C LEU A 154 -1.55 5.77 3.65
N ASN A 155 -0.80 5.56 2.57
CA ASN A 155 -1.37 5.47 1.23
C ASN A 155 -2.30 4.25 1.08
N LEU A 156 -1.89 3.07 1.56
CA LEU A 156 -2.73 1.87 1.56
C LEU A 156 -4.04 2.11 2.32
N HIS A 157 -3.97 2.77 3.49
CA HIS A 157 -5.16 3.19 4.24
C HIS A 157 -6.09 4.07 3.40
N TRP A 158 -5.55 5.07 2.70
CA TRP A 158 -6.37 5.94 1.86
C TRP A 158 -6.99 5.24 0.64
N GLU A 159 -6.28 4.30 0.01
CA GLU A 159 -6.87 3.47 -1.06
C GLU A 159 -8.00 2.59 -0.53
N VAL A 160 -7.85 2.00 0.65
CA VAL A 160 -8.92 1.22 1.29
C VAL A 160 -10.12 2.13 1.60
N VAL A 161 -9.91 3.29 2.21
CA VAL A 161 -10.99 4.26 2.50
C VAL A 161 -11.72 4.69 1.22
N ARG A 162 -10.97 5.00 0.15
CA ARG A 162 -11.51 5.36 -1.17
C ARG A 162 -12.33 4.23 -1.77
N TYR A 163 -11.81 3.01 -1.71
CA TYR A 163 -12.47 1.83 -2.29
C TYR A 163 -13.75 1.47 -1.53
N LEU A 164 -13.71 1.48 -0.20
CA LEU A 164 -14.87 1.18 0.66
C LEU A 164 -15.98 2.22 0.54
N ARG A 165 -15.67 3.45 0.08
CA ARG A 165 -16.60 4.58 0.01
C ARG A 165 -17.38 4.74 1.31
N LEU A 166 -16.68 4.72 2.44
CA LEU A 166 -17.27 4.72 3.79
C LEU A 166 -18.38 5.76 4.05
N PRO A 167 -18.43 6.96 3.42
CA PRO A 167 -19.55 7.89 3.56
C PRO A 167 -20.93 7.36 3.12
N TYR A 168 -21.00 6.29 2.31
CA TYR A 168 -22.25 5.63 1.91
C TYR A 168 -23.03 5.06 3.11
N LEU A 169 -22.37 4.84 4.25
CA LEU A 169 -22.93 4.20 5.43
C LEU A 169 -23.79 5.14 6.31
N GLN A 170 -23.90 6.42 5.96
CA GLN A 170 -24.59 7.40 6.81
C GLN A 170 -26.11 7.32 6.72
N HIS A 171 -26.64 6.80 5.61
CA HIS A 171 -28.09 6.76 5.34
C HIS A 171 -28.72 5.38 5.59
N SER A 172 -27.97 4.39 6.09
CA SER A 172 -28.51 3.05 6.38
C SER A 172 -29.34 3.05 7.68
N ALA A 173 -30.31 2.14 7.77
CA ALA A 173 -31.07 1.94 8.99
C ALA A 173 -30.13 1.56 10.16
N GLY A 174 -30.36 2.15 11.35
CA GLY A 174 -29.52 1.92 12.53
C GLY A 174 -28.17 2.65 12.55
N SER A 175 -27.88 3.50 11.55
CA SER A 175 -26.59 4.22 11.45
C SER A 175 -26.28 5.08 12.69
N GLY A 176 -27.28 5.72 13.28
CA GLY A 176 -27.12 6.58 14.46
C GLY A 176 -26.63 5.85 15.73
N GLN A 177 -27.16 4.66 16.01
CA GLN A 177 -26.75 3.87 17.19
C GLN A 177 -25.32 3.34 17.02
N ILE A 178 -25.01 2.79 15.85
CA ILE A 178 -23.69 2.26 15.55
C ILE A 178 -22.66 3.42 15.51
N ALA A 179 -23.04 4.59 15.02
CA ALA A 179 -22.24 5.82 15.05
C ALA A 179 -21.95 6.28 16.49
N SER A 180 -22.93 6.25 17.40
CA SER A 180 -22.70 6.57 18.81
C SER A 180 -21.73 5.58 19.47
N GLN A 181 -21.89 4.28 19.20
CA GLN A 181 -20.97 3.25 19.69
C GLN A 181 -19.56 3.48 19.15
N ALA A 182 -19.42 3.79 17.87
CA ALA A 182 -18.16 4.14 17.22
C ALA A 182 -17.40 5.26 17.94
N ALA A 183 -18.09 6.36 18.24
CA ALA A 183 -17.51 7.50 18.92
C ALA A 183 -17.06 7.16 20.35
N GLN A 184 -17.89 6.41 21.09
CA GLN A 184 -17.55 5.99 22.45
C GLN A 184 -16.33 5.07 22.49
N GLN A 185 -16.24 4.12 21.55
CA GLN A 185 -15.10 3.20 21.45
C GLN A 185 -13.82 3.94 21.07
N LEU A 186 -13.89 4.90 20.15
CA LEU A 186 -12.76 5.74 19.79
C LEU A 186 -12.26 6.56 21.00
N ASP A 187 -13.16 7.11 21.83
CA ASP A 187 -12.74 7.80 23.06
C ASP A 187 -12.08 6.84 24.08
N GLN A 188 -12.53 5.58 24.16
CA GLN A 188 -11.89 4.55 25.00
C GLN A 188 -10.48 4.22 24.51
N VAL A 189 -10.28 4.01 23.20
CA VAL A 189 -8.97 3.79 22.59
C VAL A 189 -8.04 4.97 22.89
N LEU A 190 -8.52 6.21 22.68
CA LEU A 190 -7.77 7.42 23.01
C LEU A 190 -7.44 7.51 24.50
N ALA A 191 -8.35 7.12 25.38
CA ALA A 191 -8.10 7.10 26.82
C ALA A 191 -7.01 6.08 27.20
N LEU A 192 -7.00 4.89 26.59
CA LEU A 192 -5.97 3.87 26.81
C LEU A 192 -4.59 4.34 26.33
N ILE A 193 -4.52 4.97 25.15
CA ILE A 193 -3.27 5.56 24.64
C ILE A 193 -2.73 6.60 25.64
N LEU A 194 -3.60 7.51 26.10
CA LEU A 194 -3.21 8.60 27.00
C LEU A 194 -2.88 8.12 28.43
N LYS A 195 -3.33 6.93 28.82
CA LYS A 195 -2.95 6.26 30.09
C LYS A 195 -1.63 5.47 29.98
N GLY A 196 -0.98 5.47 28.83
CA GLY A 196 0.26 4.70 28.62
C GLY A 196 0.02 3.21 28.41
N SER A 197 -1.14 2.82 27.89
CA SER A 197 -1.48 1.42 27.58
C SER A 197 -1.70 1.20 26.06
N PRO A 198 -0.70 1.49 25.20
CA PRO A 198 -0.86 1.42 23.74
C PRO A 198 -1.17 0.02 23.21
N GLY A 199 -0.68 -1.05 23.86
CA GLY A 199 -1.02 -2.43 23.50
C GLY A 199 -2.51 -2.73 23.69
N ALA A 200 -3.07 -2.40 24.85
CA ALA A 200 -4.50 -2.55 25.12
C ALA A 200 -5.35 -1.65 24.21
N ALA A 201 -4.86 -0.44 23.89
CA ALA A 201 -5.52 0.44 22.93
C ALA A 201 -5.56 -0.18 21.52
N ALA A 202 -4.46 -0.81 21.09
CA ALA A 202 -4.40 -1.52 19.82
C ALA A 202 -5.42 -2.67 19.83
N ASP A 203 -5.40 -3.55 20.83
CA ASP A 203 -6.32 -4.69 20.93
C ASP A 203 -7.80 -4.26 20.87
N LYS A 204 -8.13 -3.19 21.60
CA LYS A 204 -9.47 -2.61 21.57
C LYS A 204 -9.85 -2.07 20.20
N MET A 205 -8.91 -1.42 19.51
CA MET A 205 -9.10 -0.96 18.14
C MET A 205 -9.31 -2.15 17.18
N LEU A 206 -8.58 -3.25 17.33
CA LEU A 206 -8.73 -4.44 16.46
C LEU A 206 -10.11 -5.09 16.61
N GLU A 207 -10.56 -5.29 17.85
CA GLU A 207 -11.88 -5.83 18.18
C GLU A 207 -12.99 -4.99 17.53
N TYR A 208 -12.83 -3.66 17.56
CA TYR A 208 -13.80 -2.73 17.04
C TYR A 208 -13.87 -2.71 15.50
N ASN A 209 -12.73 -2.55 14.82
CA ASN A 209 -12.72 -2.36 13.36
C ASN A 209 -13.13 -3.62 12.60
N SER A 210 -12.84 -4.80 13.16
CA SER A 210 -13.27 -6.08 12.58
C SER A 210 -14.78 -6.30 12.67
N ARG A 211 -15.46 -5.72 13.68
CA ARG A 211 -16.90 -5.90 13.92
C ARG A 211 -17.75 -4.80 13.31
N ILE A 212 -17.46 -3.54 13.63
CA ILE A 212 -18.40 -2.44 13.34
C ILE A 212 -18.37 -2.03 11.87
N THR A 213 -17.18 -1.88 11.27
CA THR A 213 -17.06 -1.56 9.84
C THR A 213 -17.71 -2.65 8.99
N LYS A 214 -17.49 -3.92 9.36
CA LYS A 214 -18.11 -5.07 8.70
C LYS A 214 -19.64 -5.05 8.83
N LEU A 215 -20.16 -4.85 10.04
CA LEU A 215 -21.60 -4.79 10.30
C LEU A 215 -22.29 -3.69 9.50
N PHE A 216 -21.70 -2.49 9.46
CA PHE A 216 -22.21 -1.37 8.66
C PHE A 216 -22.31 -1.73 7.17
N LEU A 217 -21.25 -2.30 6.60
CA LEU A 217 -21.19 -2.63 5.18
C LEU A 217 -22.13 -3.80 4.85
N GLN A 218 -22.24 -4.80 5.72
CA GLN A 218 -23.17 -5.92 5.57
C GLN A 218 -24.63 -5.46 5.58
N ASN A 219 -25.03 -4.67 6.59
CA ASN A 219 -26.40 -4.14 6.66
C ASN A 219 -26.76 -3.37 5.38
N ARG A 220 -25.82 -2.59 4.85
CA ARG A 220 -26.05 -1.86 3.60
C ARG A 220 -26.17 -2.77 2.38
N PHE A 221 -25.41 -3.86 2.31
CA PHE A 221 -25.59 -4.84 1.24
C PHE A 221 -26.92 -5.57 1.33
N ASP A 222 -27.40 -5.86 2.55
CA ASP A 222 -28.69 -6.52 2.77
C ASP A 222 -29.86 -5.59 2.40
N GLU A 223 -29.77 -4.28 2.71
CA GLU A 223 -30.75 -3.26 2.26
C GLU A 223 -30.83 -3.14 0.73
N LEU A 224 -29.72 -3.40 0.05
CA LEU A 224 -29.60 -3.29 -1.41
C LEU A 224 -29.73 -4.65 -2.11
N ASP A 225 -30.18 -5.68 -1.40
CA ASP A 225 -30.36 -7.00 -1.97
C ASP A 225 -31.41 -6.98 -3.10
N GLY A 226 -31.15 -7.73 -4.18
CA GLY A 226 -31.93 -7.63 -5.42
C GLY A 226 -31.66 -6.39 -6.28
N GLY A 227 -30.64 -5.58 -5.95
CA GLY A 227 -30.16 -4.46 -6.78
C GLY A 227 -29.60 -4.89 -8.16
N PRO A 228 -29.28 -3.94 -9.05
CA PRO A 228 -28.82 -4.23 -10.40
C PRO A 228 -27.51 -5.04 -10.39
N ALA A 229 -27.42 -6.02 -11.29
CA ALA A 229 -26.18 -6.75 -11.51
C ALA A 229 -25.07 -5.78 -11.94
N ALA A 230 -23.93 -5.84 -11.27
CA ALA A 230 -22.78 -5.00 -11.54
C ALA A 230 -21.51 -5.85 -11.65
N GLU A 231 -20.71 -5.59 -12.69
CA GLU A 231 -19.38 -6.18 -12.83
C GLU A 231 -18.52 -5.81 -11.62
N GLN A 232 -17.87 -6.80 -11.02
CA GLN A 232 -17.10 -6.58 -9.80
C GLN A 232 -15.77 -5.88 -10.12
N LEU A 233 -15.61 -4.70 -9.56
CA LEU A 233 -14.39 -3.92 -9.60
C LEU A 233 -13.40 -4.45 -8.56
N PRO A 234 -12.17 -4.79 -8.94
CA PRO A 234 -11.16 -5.24 -7.98
C PRO A 234 -10.59 -4.08 -7.17
N PHE A 235 -10.21 -4.36 -5.92
CA PHE A 235 -9.35 -3.46 -5.16
C PHE A 235 -7.96 -3.34 -5.81
N ARG A 236 -7.41 -2.12 -5.83
CA ARG A 236 -6.06 -1.83 -6.31
C ARG A 236 -5.35 -0.91 -5.34
N TRP A 237 -4.13 -1.27 -4.96
CA TRP A 237 -3.29 -0.39 -4.16
C TRP A 237 -2.32 0.35 -5.09
N GLN A 238 -2.64 1.59 -5.42
CA GLN A 238 -1.83 2.40 -6.33
C GLN A 238 -0.69 3.09 -5.58
N ILE A 239 0.55 2.82 -6.00
CA ILE A 239 1.75 3.48 -5.47
C ILE A 239 2.02 4.75 -6.25
N TYR A 240 1.74 5.89 -5.64
CA TYR A 240 1.94 7.20 -6.26
C TYR A 240 3.41 7.61 -6.26
N ARG A 241 3.92 8.00 -7.43
CA ARG A 241 5.25 8.60 -7.62
C ARG A 241 5.11 9.94 -8.33
N ASP A 242 6.14 10.79 -8.27
CA ASP A 242 6.20 11.95 -9.16
C ASP A 242 6.31 11.49 -10.63
N HIS A 243 5.80 12.28 -11.58
CA HIS A 243 5.83 11.93 -13.00
C HIS A 243 7.28 11.67 -13.50
N PRO A 244 7.50 10.66 -14.37
CA PRO A 244 6.52 9.78 -15.02
C PRO A 244 6.37 8.40 -14.34
N GLN A 245 5.28 8.19 -13.61
CA GLN A 245 4.98 6.97 -12.83
C GLN A 245 4.98 5.66 -13.65
N LEU A 246 4.55 5.72 -14.90
CA LEU A 246 4.33 4.54 -15.73
C LEU A 246 5.62 3.77 -16.03
N CYS A 247 6.75 4.47 -16.18
CA CYS A 247 8.04 3.85 -16.48
C CYS A 247 8.50 2.90 -15.36
N TYR A 248 8.27 3.28 -14.11
CA TYR A 248 8.67 2.50 -12.93
C TYR A 248 7.83 1.25 -12.76
N THR A 249 6.51 1.39 -12.88
CA THR A 249 5.59 0.24 -12.81
C THR A 249 5.89 -0.74 -13.94
N LEU A 250 6.32 -0.25 -15.10
CA LEU A 250 6.72 -1.10 -16.21
C LEU A 250 8.08 -1.76 -15.98
N ALA A 251 9.05 -1.03 -15.42
CA ALA A 251 10.35 -1.58 -15.04
C ALA A 251 10.20 -2.73 -14.03
N THR A 252 9.39 -2.57 -12.99
CA THR A 252 9.15 -3.64 -12.01
C THR A 252 8.42 -4.84 -12.61
N LYS A 253 7.52 -4.65 -13.57
CA LYS A 253 6.90 -5.75 -14.32
C LYS A 253 7.93 -6.55 -15.12
N ILE A 254 8.88 -5.87 -15.77
CA ILE A 254 9.97 -6.54 -16.50
C ILE A 254 10.92 -7.25 -15.53
N MET A 255 11.31 -6.61 -14.42
CA MET A 255 12.11 -7.24 -13.36
C MET A 255 11.43 -8.47 -12.76
N SER A 256 10.10 -8.41 -12.57
CA SER A 256 9.29 -9.54 -12.11
C SER A 256 9.38 -10.71 -13.10
N ARG A 257 9.28 -10.46 -14.42
CA ARG A 257 9.47 -11.50 -15.45
C ARG A 257 10.88 -12.09 -15.46
N ILE A 258 11.91 -11.27 -15.23
CA ILE A 258 13.29 -11.75 -15.10
C ILE A 258 13.42 -12.66 -13.87
N SER A 259 12.91 -12.23 -12.72
CA SER A 259 13.00 -13.02 -11.48
C SER A 259 12.20 -14.33 -11.56
N ARG A 260 11.09 -14.34 -12.31
CA ARG A 260 10.28 -15.54 -12.62
C ARG A 260 10.88 -16.42 -13.72
N GLN A 261 12.09 -16.12 -14.22
CA GLN A 261 12.76 -16.84 -15.31
C GLN A 261 11.94 -16.90 -16.61
N ILE A 262 11.04 -15.94 -16.83
CA ILE A 262 10.35 -15.75 -18.13
C ILE A 262 11.32 -15.10 -19.13
N TYR A 263 12.19 -14.22 -18.62
CA TYR A 263 13.34 -13.69 -19.35
C TYR A 263 14.63 -14.16 -18.69
N HIS A 264 15.49 -14.83 -19.45
CA HIS A 264 16.72 -15.42 -18.94
C HIS A 264 17.92 -14.46 -19.04
N PRO A 265 18.90 -14.53 -18.12
CA PRO A 265 20.16 -13.79 -18.24
C PRO A 265 20.84 -13.99 -19.60
N GLY A 266 21.31 -12.90 -20.22
CA GLY A 266 21.93 -12.91 -21.54
C GLY A 266 20.95 -12.97 -22.72
N GLN A 267 19.67 -13.27 -22.49
CA GLN A 267 18.63 -13.27 -23.53
C GLN A 267 18.36 -11.85 -24.02
N LEU A 268 18.10 -11.70 -25.33
CA LEU A 268 17.61 -10.46 -25.91
C LEU A 268 16.12 -10.29 -25.58
N LEU A 269 15.74 -9.12 -25.06
CA LEU A 269 14.34 -8.75 -24.91
C LEU A 269 13.66 -8.58 -26.28
N PRO A 270 12.33 -8.73 -26.37
CA PRO A 270 11.60 -8.34 -27.57
C PRO A 270 11.86 -6.88 -27.94
N SER A 271 11.61 -6.52 -29.20
CA SER A 271 11.84 -5.15 -29.66
C SER A 271 11.04 -4.12 -28.85
N CYS A 272 11.55 -2.88 -28.76
CA CYS A 272 10.86 -1.79 -28.05
C CYS A 272 9.42 -1.60 -28.57
N GLN A 273 9.20 -1.76 -29.88
CA GLN A 273 7.86 -1.70 -30.47
C GLN A 273 6.97 -2.88 -30.05
N ALA A 274 7.51 -4.11 -30.03
CA ALA A 274 6.77 -5.29 -29.61
C ALA A 274 6.36 -5.19 -28.13
N MET A 275 7.28 -4.82 -27.25
CA MET A 275 6.96 -4.62 -25.83
C MET A 275 6.00 -3.44 -25.63
N ALA A 276 6.16 -2.33 -26.35
CA ALA A 276 5.23 -1.20 -26.24
C ALA A 276 3.79 -1.61 -26.59
N ARG A 277 3.60 -2.42 -27.63
CA ARG A 277 2.31 -3.01 -27.99
C ARG A 277 1.80 -3.97 -26.91
N GLU A 278 2.65 -4.87 -26.44
CA GLU A 278 2.30 -5.87 -25.43
C GLU A 278 1.81 -5.23 -24.13
N PHE A 279 2.50 -4.19 -23.66
CA PHE A 279 2.19 -3.52 -22.41
C PHE A 279 1.20 -2.36 -22.57
N GLY A 280 0.71 -2.08 -23.79
CA GLY A 280 -0.26 -1.02 -24.06
C GLY A 280 0.26 0.40 -23.77
N VAL A 281 1.55 0.66 -24.00
CA VAL A 281 2.21 1.96 -23.75
C VAL A 281 2.79 2.56 -25.02
N SER A 282 3.12 3.85 -24.97
CA SER A 282 3.85 4.49 -26.08
C SER A 282 5.28 3.92 -26.20
N GLN A 283 5.84 3.93 -27.42
CA GLN A 283 7.25 3.53 -27.62
C GLN A 283 8.23 4.43 -26.83
N ILE A 284 7.88 5.71 -26.60
CA ILE A 284 8.69 6.63 -25.80
C ILE A 284 8.71 6.16 -24.34
N THR A 285 7.55 5.78 -23.79
CA THR A 285 7.46 5.20 -22.43
C THR A 285 8.29 3.93 -22.32
N MET A 286 8.16 3.02 -23.29
CA MET A 286 8.93 1.76 -23.29
C MET A 286 10.43 2.03 -23.37
N ARG A 287 10.87 2.95 -24.24
CA ARG A 287 12.29 3.33 -24.35
C ARG A 287 12.83 3.85 -23.01
N ARG A 288 12.11 4.78 -22.37
CA ARG A 288 12.47 5.29 -21.03
C ARG A 288 12.52 4.19 -19.98
N THR A 289 11.64 3.19 -20.06
CA THR A 289 11.69 2.03 -19.16
C THR A 289 12.94 1.19 -19.37
N LEU A 290 13.35 0.94 -20.62
CA LEU A 290 14.58 0.19 -20.92
C LEU A 290 15.84 0.98 -20.53
N GLU A 291 15.84 2.29 -20.71
CA GLU A 291 16.89 3.19 -20.21
C GLU A 291 17.02 3.06 -18.68
N LEU A 292 15.91 3.15 -17.94
CA LEU A 292 15.90 3.00 -16.48
C LEU A 292 16.39 1.61 -16.02
N LEU A 293 16.03 0.53 -16.71
CA LEU A 293 16.54 -0.81 -16.43
C LEU A 293 18.05 -0.95 -16.72
N SER A 294 18.54 -0.23 -17.74
CA SER A 294 19.96 -0.14 -18.05
C SER A 294 20.73 0.65 -16.99
N ASP A 295 20.17 1.76 -16.50
CA ASP A 295 20.75 2.56 -15.42
C ASP A 295 20.81 1.79 -14.09
N MET A 296 19.89 0.84 -13.90
CA MET A 296 19.90 -0.12 -12.79
C MET A 296 20.81 -1.33 -13.01
N ARG A 297 21.49 -1.44 -14.15
CA ARG A 297 22.34 -2.58 -14.52
C ARG A 297 21.60 -3.93 -14.53
N SER A 298 20.28 -3.91 -14.67
CA SER A 298 19.42 -5.08 -14.88
C SER A 298 19.41 -5.53 -16.34
N THR A 299 19.68 -4.61 -17.27
CA THR A 299 19.80 -4.87 -18.70
C THR A 299 21.01 -4.16 -19.30
N VAL A 300 21.47 -4.62 -20.47
CA VAL A 300 22.52 -3.97 -21.26
C VAL A 300 21.97 -3.70 -22.66
N THR A 301 21.93 -2.42 -23.05
CA THR A 301 21.51 -2.03 -24.41
C THR A 301 22.72 -1.98 -25.34
N ILE A 302 22.64 -2.72 -26.45
CA ILE A 302 23.68 -2.79 -27.47
C ILE A 302 23.15 -2.12 -28.74
N ASN A 303 23.82 -1.05 -29.17
CA ASN A 303 23.44 -0.28 -30.35
C ASN A 303 23.34 -1.19 -31.58
N GLY A 304 22.23 -1.09 -32.32
CA GLY A 304 21.95 -1.90 -33.52
C GLY A 304 21.53 -3.36 -33.26
N VAL A 305 21.62 -3.85 -32.02
CA VAL A 305 21.27 -5.25 -31.66
C VAL A 305 20.02 -5.32 -30.78
N GLY A 306 19.89 -4.42 -29.81
CA GLY A 306 18.76 -4.38 -28.87
C GLY A 306 19.20 -4.50 -27.41
N THR A 307 18.23 -4.73 -26.51
CA THR A 307 18.47 -4.78 -25.06
C THR A 307 18.53 -6.23 -24.58
N LYS A 308 19.63 -6.61 -23.92
CA LYS A 308 19.83 -7.93 -23.31
C LYS A 308 19.65 -7.88 -21.80
N ILE A 309 19.19 -8.98 -21.20
CA ILE A 309 19.20 -9.14 -19.74
C ILE A 309 20.64 -9.24 -19.24
N ALA A 310 20.98 -8.48 -18.20
CA ALA A 310 22.32 -8.52 -17.63
C ALA A 310 22.64 -9.91 -17.03
N PRO A 311 23.92 -10.33 -17.03
CA PRO A 311 24.33 -11.53 -16.31
C PRO A 311 23.97 -11.46 -14.82
N LYS A 312 23.69 -12.61 -14.19
CA LYS A 312 23.37 -12.70 -12.74
C LYS A 312 24.39 -12.00 -11.85
N ASN A 313 25.68 -12.09 -12.22
CA ASN A 313 26.81 -11.52 -11.48
C ASN A 313 27.40 -10.28 -12.16
N ASN A 314 26.57 -9.44 -12.79
CA ASN A 314 27.08 -8.20 -13.39
C ASN A 314 27.67 -7.29 -12.28
N PRO A 315 28.99 -7.00 -12.30
CA PRO A 315 29.69 -6.25 -11.26
C PRO A 315 29.46 -4.74 -11.33
N GLU A 316 28.87 -4.25 -12.43
CA GLU A 316 28.61 -2.83 -12.60
C GLU A 316 27.57 -2.32 -11.60
N LEU A 317 27.87 -1.17 -10.99
CA LEU A 317 26.96 -0.50 -10.09
C LEU A 317 25.93 0.36 -10.84
N PRO A 318 24.69 0.43 -10.33
CA PRO A 318 23.70 1.40 -10.79
C PRO A 318 24.14 2.85 -10.64
N ASN A 319 23.57 3.74 -11.44
CA ASN A 319 23.75 5.17 -11.26
C ASN A 319 22.89 5.69 -10.09
N PHE A 320 23.41 5.60 -8.86
CA PHE A 320 22.70 6.05 -7.66
C PHE A 320 22.48 7.57 -7.58
N ALA A 321 23.15 8.37 -8.42
CA ALA A 321 22.87 9.80 -8.52
C ALA A 321 21.56 10.09 -9.26
N HIS A 322 20.98 9.10 -9.96
CA HIS A 322 19.74 9.28 -10.70
C HIS A 322 18.55 9.43 -9.73
N PRO A 323 17.86 10.58 -9.66
CA PRO A 323 16.85 10.86 -8.63
C PRO A 323 15.70 9.85 -8.60
N GLN A 324 15.40 9.27 -9.76
CA GLN A 324 14.34 8.27 -9.90
C GLN A 324 14.71 6.92 -9.25
N ILE A 325 15.99 6.54 -9.34
CA ILE A 325 16.51 5.34 -8.67
C ILE A 325 16.50 5.57 -7.17
N GLN A 326 16.95 6.74 -6.71
CA GLN A 326 16.93 7.11 -5.29
C GLN A 326 15.53 7.02 -4.68
N LYS A 327 14.52 7.62 -5.34
CA LYS A 327 13.12 7.54 -4.88
C LYS A 327 12.60 6.11 -4.85
N SER A 328 12.96 5.28 -5.83
CA SER A 328 12.50 3.89 -5.88
C SER A 328 13.16 3.02 -4.81
N LEU A 329 14.44 3.27 -4.53
CA LEU A 329 15.19 2.68 -3.43
C LEU A 329 14.59 3.07 -2.07
N LEU A 330 14.22 4.33 -1.87
CA LEU A 330 13.51 4.77 -0.67
C LEU A 330 12.19 4.02 -0.50
N LEU A 331 11.38 3.90 -1.56
CA LEU A 331 10.13 3.13 -1.51
C LEU A 331 10.39 1.64 -1.22
N SER A 332 11.48 1.07 -1.73
CA SER A 332 11.90 -0.29 -1.39
C SER A 332 12.22 -0.44 0.10
N LEU A 333 12.96 0.51 0.69
CA LEU A 333 13.24 0.54 2.14
C LEU A 333 11.94 0.63 2.96
N ARG A 334 11.01 1.50 2.55
CA ARG A 334 9.69 1.62 3.20
C ARG A 334 8.85 0.34 3.05
N ALA A 335 8.97 -0.36 1.92
CA ALA A 335 8.34 -1.66 1.70
C ALA A 335 8.95 -2.75 2.59
N MET A 336 10.29 -2.79 2.77
CA MET A 336 10.96 -3.72 3.70
C MET A 336 10.44 -3.53 5.12
N ARG A 337 10.31 -2.29 5.60
CA ARG A 337 9.72 -2.00 6.93
C ARG A 337 8.29 -2.54 7.05
N LEU A 338 7.44 -2.31 6.04
CA LEU A 338 6.08 -2.85 6.03
C LEU A 338 6.06 -4.38 6.04
N CYS A 339 6.93 -5.01 5.25
CA CYS A 339 7.08 -6.46 5.22
C CYS A 339 7.54 -6.99 6.58
N ALA A 340 8.52 -6.35 7.21
CA ALA A 340 9.01 -6.72 8.54
C ALA A 340 7.88 -6.77 9.58
N ILE A 341 6.97 -5.80 9.53
CA ILE A 341 5.83 -5.70 10.46
C ILE A 341 4.73 -6.72 10.12
N THR A 342 4.46 -6.97 8.84
CA THR A 342 3.25 -7.69 8.40
C THR A 342 3.48 -9.15 7.99
N CYS A 343 4.68 -9.54 7.58
CA CYS A 343 4.94 -10.85 6.98
C CYS A 343 4.70 -12.01 7.93
N LYS A 344 4.87 -11.81 9.25
CA LYS A 344 4.59 -12.86 10.22
C LYS A 344 3.12 -13.28 10.17
N ASP A 345 2.21 -12.32 10.29
CA ASP A 345 0.77 -12.58 10.29
C ASP A 345 0.28 -13.04 8.91
N LEU A 346 0.84 -12.47 7.83
CA LEU A 346 0.56 -12.90 6.46
C LEU A 346 0.98 -14.36 6.22
N ALA A 347 2.19 -14.74 6.61
CA ALA A 347 2.71 -16.09 6.43
C ALA A 347 1.90 -17.10 7.25
N ILE A 348 1.62 -16.82 8.52
CA ILE A 348 0.77 -17.69 9.35
C ILE A 348 -0.60 -17.86 8.71
N HIS A 349 -1.23 -16.75 8.28
CA HIS A 349 -2.56 -16.81 7.70
C HIS A 349 -2.64 -17.63 6.41
N VAL A 350 -1.71 -17.39 5.48
CA VAL A 350 -1.75 -18.01 4.15
C VAL A 350 -1.20 -19.43 4.15
N LEU A 351 -0.11 -19.68 4.89
CA LEU A 351 0.63 -20.94 4.77
C LEU A 351 0.10 -22.04 5.71
N SER A 352 -0.47 -21.69 6.87
CA SER A 352 -0.96 -22.71 7.83
C SER A 352 -2.03 -23.65 7.27
N PRO A 353 -2.97 -23.21 6.41
CA PRO A 353 -3.96 -24.10 5.81
C PRO A 353 -3.45 -24.92 4.63
N MET A 354 -2.23 -24.68 4.14
CA MET A 354 -1.69 -25.35 2.95
C MET A 354 -1.17 -26.75 3.28
N ASP A 355 -1.21 -27.65 2.30
CA ASP A 355 -0.62 -28.97 2.42
C ASP A 355 0.89 -28.93 2.15
N ALA A 356 1.58 -30.00 2.58
CA ALA A 356 3.03 -30.12 2.43
C ALA A 356 3.49 -30.02 0.96
N ASP A 357 2.70 -30.56 0.04
CA ASP A 357 3.03 -30.60 -1.38
C ASP A 357 2.97 -29.23 -2.05
N SER A 358 2.11 -28.32 -1.56
CA SER A 358 2.07 -26.94 -2.04
C SER A 358 3.38 -26.19 -1.81
N PHE A 359 4.24 -26.60 -0.87
CA PHE A 359 5.52 -25.94 -0.60
C PHE A 359 6.65 -26.36 -1.55
N ARG A 360 6.48 -27.41 -2.36
CA ARG A 360 7.53 -27.90 -3.29
C ARG A 360 8.11 -26.79 -4.19
N PRO A 361 7.30 -25.89 -4.81
CA PRO A 361 7.84 -24.81 -5.63
C PRO A 361 8.70 -23.81 -4.83
N LEU A 362 8.28 -23.46 -3.61
CA LEU A 362 9.06 -22.56 -2.75
C LEU A 362 10.37 -23.22 -2.31
N ILE A 363 10.31 -24.47 -1.87
CA ILE A 363 11.48 -25.27 -1.49
C ILE A 363 12.51 -25.31 -2.62
N HIS A 364 12.07 -25.60 -3.84
CA HIS A 364 12.95 -25.61 -5.02
C HIS A 364 13.62 -24.25 -5.23
N LEU A 365 12.84 -23.16 -5.26
CA LEU A 365 13.39 -21.82 -5.45
C LEU A 365 14.39 -21.41 -4.37
N LEU A 366 14.12 -21.73 -3.10
CA LEU A 366 15.04 -21.45 -2.00
C LEU A 366 16.34 -22.25 -2.14
N GLN A 367 16.28 -23.52 -2.56
CA GLN A 367 17.47 -24.33 -2.84
C GLN A 367 18.30 -23.74 -3.98
N GLU A 368 17.66 -23.25 -5.03
CA GLU A 368 18.36 -22.61 -6.15
C GLU A 368 19.06 -21.32 -5.71
N HIS A 369 18.37 -20.47 -4.94
CA HIS A 369 18.97 -19.24 -4.40
C HIS A 369 20.17 -19.56 -3.51
N ILE A 370 20.11 -20.61 -2.70
CA ILE A 370 21.22 -21.03 -1.85
C ILE A 370 22.40 -21.53 -2.71
N ARG A 371 22.14 -22.41 -3.68
CA ARG A 371 23.15 -22.96 -4.60
C ARG A 371 23.85 -21.85 -5.38
N ASP A 372 23.09 -20.88 -5.86
CA ASP A 372 23.59 -19.78 -6.70
C ASP A 372 24.17 -18.62 -5.86
N ARG A 373 24.20 -18.73 -4.51
CA ARG A 373 24.59 -17.66 -3.56
C ARG A 373 23.81 -16.35 -3.77
N ALA A 374 22.54 -16.48 -4.16
CA ALA A 374 21.61 -15.39 -4.40
C ALA A 374 20.68 -15.14 -3.19
N TYR A 375 21.22 -15.21 -1.97
CA TYR A 375 20.44 -15.17 -0.73
C TYR A 375 19.58 -13.91 -0.58
N TYR A 376 19.99 -12.79 -1.18
CA TYR A 376 19.26 -11.52 -1.19
C TYR A 376 17.87 -11.61 -1.87
N LEU A 377 17.60 -12.65 -2.67
CA LEU A 377 16.31 -12.91 -3.31
C LEU A 377 15.31 -13.67 -2.43
N THR A 378 15.77 -14.18 -1.27
CA THR A 378 14.99 -15.07 -0.40
C THR A 378 13.70 -14.41 0.09
N ALA A 379 13.80 -13.22 0.68
CA ALA A 379 12.66 -12.58 1.36
C ALA A 379 11.54 -12.21 0.37
N GLU A 380 11.89 -11.62 -0.78
CA GLU A 380 10.92 -11.27 -1.82
C GLU A 380 10.31 -12.53 -2.49
N THR A 381 11.06 -13.62 -2.58
CA THR A 381 10.55 -14.91 -3.09
C THR A 381 9.50 -15.47 -2.14
N CYS A 382 9.77 -15.45 -0.83
CA CYS A 382 8.82 -15.87 0.19
C CYS A 382 7.56 -14.98 0.19
N LEU A 383 7.71 -13.65 0.14
CA LEU A 383 6.59 -12.72 0.08
C LEU A 383 5.73 -12.95 -1.18
N ARG A 384 6.37 -13.14 -2.33
CA ARG A 384 5.67 -13.46 -3.57
C ARG A 384 4.92 -14.78 -3.46
N PHE A 385 5.51 -15.82 -2.88
CA PHE A 385 4.85 -17.10 -2.67
C PHE A 385 3.61 -16.96 -1.76
N ILE A 386 3.71 -16.20 -0.67
CA ILE A 386 2.58 -15.88 0.22
C ILE A 386 1.48 -15.14 -0.57
N GLY A 387 1.86 -14.15 -1.40
CA GLY A 387 0.93 -13.44 -2.27
C GLY A 387 0.25 -14.37 -3.28
N ASP A 388 1.03 -15.12 -4.07
CA ASP A 388 0.53 -15.98 -5.15
C ASP A 388 -0.43 -17.08 -4.63
N ASN A 389 -0.30 -17.52 -3.36
CA ASN A 389 -1.15 -18.55 -2.75
C ASN A 389 -2.26 -17.99 -1.82
N SER A 390 -2.38 -16.67 -1.65
CA SER A 390 -3.43 -16.12 -0.78
C SER A 390 -4.83 -16.25 -1.41
N PRO A 391 -5.85 -16.72 -0.67
CA PRO A 391 -7.22 -16.74 -1.19
C PRO A 391 -7.83 -15.33 -1.28
N SER A 392 -7.32 -14.35 -0.53
CA SER A 392 -7.83 -12.97 -0.50
C SER A 392 -7.27 -12.12 -1.63
N ALA A 393 -8.15 -11.52 -2.44
CA ALA A 393 -7.74 -10.59 -3.50
C ALA A 393 -7.01 -9.35 -2.96
N PHE A 394 -7.42 -8.86 -1.78
CA PHE A 394 -6.77 -7.77 -1.07
C PHE A 394 -5.33 -8.13 -0.66
N ILE A 395 -5.12 -9.29 -0.02
CA ILE A 395 -3.77 -9.72 0.37
C ILE A 395 -2.90 -9.95 -0.87
N ARG A 396 -3.43 -10.57 -1.94
CA ARG A 396 -2.72 -10.73 -3.22
C ARG A 396 -2.23 -9.40 -3.76
N GLU A 397 -3.10 -8.38 -3.77
CA GLU A 397 -2.75 -7.02 -4.22
C GLU A 397 -1.65 -6.42 -3.33
N VAL A 398 -1.78 -6.48 -2.00
CA VAL A 398 -0.80 -5.93 -1.06
C VAL A 398 0.58 -6.60 -1.21
N CYS A 399 0.63 -7.93 -1.19
CA CYS A 399 1.87 -8.69 -1.38
C CYS A 399 2.49 -8.43 -2.75
N SER A 400 1.67 -8.33 -3.81
CA SER A 400 2.14 -8.01 -5.16
C SER A 400 2.80 -6.64 -5.22
N GLN A 401 2.17 -5.59 -4.69
CA GLN A 401 2.76 -4.24 -4.69
C GLN A 401 4.06 -4.19 -3.88
N LEU A 402 4.08 -4.77 -2.67
CA LEU A 402 5.28 -4.84 -1.85
C LEU A 402 6.40 -5.60 -2.57
N TYR A 403 6.10 -6.75 -3.17
CA TYR A 403 7.06 -7.51 -3.97
C TYR A 403 7.66 -6.66 -5.10
N HIS A 404 6.84 -5.94 -5.89
CA HIS A 404 7.36 -5.07 -6.95
C HIS A 404 8.21 -3.92 -6.43
N LEU A 405 7.96 -3.43 -5.21
CA LEU A 405 8.80 -2.42 -4.56
C LEU A 405 10.15 -3.01 -4.11
N LEU A 406 10.16 -4.24 -3.60
CA LEU A 406 11.38 -4.93 -3.17
C LEU A 406 12.35 -5.22 -4.33
N LEU A 407 11.86 -5.41 -5.55
CA LEU A 407 12.71 -5.63 -6.74
C LEU A 407 13.71 -4.49 -6.98
N TRP A 408 13.42 -3.26 -6.55
CA TRP A 408 14.39 -2.16 -6.64
C TRP A 408 15.62 -2.38 -5.76
N GLY A 409 15.51 -3.19 -4.69
CA GLY A 409 16.63 -3.59 -3.86
C GLY A 409 17.70 -4.38 -4.61
N HIS A 410 17.40 -4.94 -5.80
CA HIS A 410 18.38 -5.65 -6.65
C HIS A 410 19.53 -4.73 -7.09
N ALA A 411 19.27 -3.42 -7.18
CA ALA A 411 20.29 -2.41 -7.43
C ALA A 411 21.42 -2.43 -6.38
N LEU A 412 21.15 -2.92 -5.17
CA LEU A 412 22.10 -2.98 -4.06
C LEU A 412 22.81 -4.32 -3.93
N ARG A 413 22.57 -5.29 -4.83
CA ARG A 413 23.08 -6.66 -4.70
C ARG A 413 24.59 -6.73 -4.50
N ALA A 414 25.35 -5.87 -5.17
CA ALA A 414 26.81 -5.90 -5.11
C ALA A 414 27.32 -5.53 -3.72
N PHE A 415 26.68 -4.56 -3.05
CA PHE A 415 26.99 -4.20 -1.66
C PHE A 415 26.68 -5.35 -0.71
N ILE A 416 25.53 -6.00 -0.89
CA ILE A 416 25.12 -7.14 -0.06
C ILE A 416 26.11 -8.30 -0.21
N GLN A 417 26.48 -8.66 -1.44
CA GLN A 417 27.36 -9.79 -1.73
C GLN A 417 28.81 -9.58 -1.25
N GLN A 418 29.28 -8.34 -1.21
CA GLN A 418 30.64 -7.98 -0.76
C GLN A 418 30.72 -7.70 0.75
N SER A 419 29.60 -7.73 1.46
CA SER A 419 29.49 -7.38 2.87
C SER A 419 29.38 -8.62 3.77
N PRO A 420 29.85 -8.54 5.03
CA PRO A 420 29.64 -9.59 6.03
C PRO A 420 28.17 -9.99 6.22
N VAL A 421 27.22 -9.09 5.95
CA VAL A 421 25.77 -9.36 6.03
C VAL A 421 25.32 -10.52 5.13
N CYS A 422 26.09 -10.83 4.08
CA CYS A 422 25.83 -11.95 3.19
C CYS A 422 25.70 -13.28 3.97
N SER A 423 26.53 -13.47 5.00
CA SER A 423 26.47 -14.64 5.89
C SER A 423 25.19 -14.71 6.72
N THR A 424 24.66 -13.56 7.15
CA THR A 424 23.36 -13.46 7.83
C THR A 424 22.23 -13.86 6.89
N TYR A 425 22.27 -13.44 5.63
CA TYR A 425 21.23 -13.78 4.65
C TYR A 425 21.32 -15.26 4.24
N GLU A 426 22.54 -15.80 4.15
CA GLU A 426 22.77 -17.23 3.95
C GLU A 426 22.14 -18.07 5.06
N ALA A 427 22.43 -17.73 6.33
CA ALA A 427 21.87 -18.41 7.48
C ALA A 427 20.34 -18.31 7.52
N ALA A 428 19.78 -17.13 7.22
CA ALA A 428 18.34 -16.93 7.14
C ALA A 428 17.70 -17.76 6.01
N ALA A 429 18.33 -17.83 4.83
CA ALA A 429 17.82 -18.63 3.71
C ALA A 429 17.82 -20.12 4.04
N ALA A 430 18.90 -20.64 4.64
CA ALA A 430 18.97 -22.02 5.10
C ALA A 430 17.91 -22.32 6.18
N GLY A 431 17.74 -21.42 7.15
CA GLY A 431 16.74 -21.56 8.21
C GLY A 431 15.30 -21.52 7.68
N LEU A 432 15.00 -20.64 6.72
CA LEU A 432 13.67 -20.59 6.08
C LEU A 432 13.38 -21.87 5.31
N LEU A 433 14.37 -22.39 4.57
CA LEU A 433 14.26 -23.67 3.85
C LEU A 433 14.04 -24.86 4.80
N GLU A 434 14.77 -24.92 5.91
CA GLU A 434 14.60 -25.97 6.91
C GLU A 434 13.20 -25.93 7.52
N LYS A 435 12.76 -24.75 7.95
CA LYS A 435 11.46 -24.57 8.61
C LYS A 435 10.29 -24.90 7.69
N ILE A 436 10.34 -24.48 6.43
CA ILE A 436 9.25 -24.81 5.49
C ILE A 436 9.21 -26.31 5.14
N ARG A 437 10.37 -26.99 5.08
CA ARG A 437 10.44 -28.46 4.91
C ARG A 437 9.82 -29.22 6.08
N ASN A 438 10.07 -28.72 7.29
CA ASN A 438 9.53 -29.30 8.52
C ASN A 438 8.10 -28.83 8.83
N GLN A 439 7.49 -28.02 7.95
CA GLN A 439 6.18 -27.39 8.15
C GLN A 439 6.08 -26.57 9.46
N ASP A 440 7.22 -26.04 9.94
CA ASP A 440 7.28 -25.06 11.02
C ASP A 440 6.89 -23.68 10.49
N ILE A 441 5.58 -23.49 10.23
CA ILE A 441 5.04 -22.25 9.67
C ILE A 441 5.26 -21.06 10.62
N SER A 442 5.12 -21.28 11.94
CA SER A 442 5.30 -20.23 12.94
C SER A 442 6.75 -19.74 13.01
N GLY A 443 7.71 -20.67 13.00
CA GLY A 443 9.12 -20.34 12.92
C GLY A 443 9.48 -19.71 11.59
N PHE A 444 8.95 -20.22 10.47
CA PHE A 444 9.19 -19.65 9.14
C PHE A 444 8.72 -18.20 9.08
N ALA A 445 7.50 -17.94 9.57
CA ALA A 445 6.90 -16.61 9.62
C ALA A 445 7.71 -15.63 10.49
N SER A 446 8.20 -16.10 11.65
CA SER A 446 9.02 -15.27 12.55
C SER A 446 10.38 -14.95 11.92
N LEU A 447 11.06 -15.96 11.37
CA LEU A 447 12.36 -15.76 10.71
C LEU A 447 12.27 -14.86 9.46
N LEU A 448 11.17 -14.95 8.69
CA LEU A 448 10.95 -14.08 7.54
C LEU A 448 10.77 -12.61 7.96
N SER A 449 10.03 -12.36 9.04
CA SER A 449 9.87 -11.02 9.62
C SER A 449 11.20 -10.46 10.11
N GLU A 450 12.00 -11.26 10.82
CA GLU A 450 13.35 -10.89 11.27
C GLU A 450 14.29 -10.57 10.10
N LEU A 451 14.26 -11.39 9.04
CA LEU A 451 15.04 -11.15 7.83
C LEU A 451 14.71 -9.78 7.20
N PHE A 452 13.43 -9.42 7.12
CA PHE A 452 13.03 -8.10 6.62
C PHE A 452 13.51 -6.94 7.51
N PHE A 453 13.53 -7.10 8.84
CA PHE A 453 14.14 -6.10 9.74
C PHE A 453 15.64 -5.96 9.48
N SER A 454 16.37 -7.07 9.32
CA SER A 454 17.80 -7.03 8.98
C SER A 454 18.06 -6.41 7.61
N MET A 455 17.20 -6.69 6.62
CA MET A 455 17.29 -6.08 5.29
C MET A 455 17.05 -4.57 5.33
N GLU A 456 16.06 -4.12 6.09
CA GLU A 456 15.75 -2.70 6.25
C GLU A 456 16.89 -1.94 6.93
N ALA A 457 17.43 -2.46 8.03
CA ALA A 457 18.55 -1.86 8.74
C ALA A 457 19.79 -1.73 7.83
N TYR A 458 20.19 -2.84 7.20
CA TYR A 458 21.39 -2.85 6.35
C TYR A 458 21.24 -1.99 5.10
N THR A 459 20.04 -1.96 4.49
CA THR A 459 19.77 -1.07 3.35
C THR A 459 19.86 0.40 3.77
N GLY A 460 19.40 0.74 4.99
CA GLY A 460 19.58 2.06 5.58
C GLY A 460 21.06 2.45 5.70
N ASP A 461 21.90 1.54 6.19
CA ASP A 461 23.35 1.77 6.28
C ASP A 461 24.00 1.99 4.91
N ILE A 462 23.60 1.21 3.89
CA ILE A 462 24.06 1.44 2.52
C ILE A 462 23.65 2.83 2.04
N PHE A 463 22.42 3.28 2.30
CA PHE A 463 21.95 4.60 1.88
C PHE A 463 22.80 5.72 2.48
N LEU A 464 23.16 5.62 3.77
CA LEU A 464 24.08 6.55 4.41
C LEU A 464 25.46 6.54 3.72
N HIS A 465 25.98 5.36 3.37
CA HIS A 465 27.26 5.23 2.70
C HIS A 465 27.29 5.85 1.29
N ILE A 466 26.19 5.71 0.52
CA ILE A 466 26.08 6.28 -0.83
C ILE A 466 25.52 7.71 -0.86
N GLY A 467 25.34 8.36 0.30
CA GLY A 467 24.89 9.75 0.41
C GLY A 467 23.41 9.97 0.08
N LEU A 468 22.57 8.96 0.28
CA LEU A 468 21.13 9.02 0.04
C LEU A 468 20.38 9.34 1.34
N GLU A 469 19.71 10.49 1.38
CA GLU A 469 18.92 10.91 2.54
C GLU A 469 17.66 10.03 2.72
N ILE A 470 17.49 9.49 3.93
CA ILE A 470 16.39 8.57 4.26
C ILE A 470 15.10 9.33 4.61
N ARG A 471 15.19 10.61 5.02
CA ARG A 471 14.08 11.38 5.62
C ARG A 471 13.11 11.98 4.61
#